data_AF-A0A448X404-F1
#
_entry.id   AF-A0A448X404-F1
#
_cell.length_a   1.000
_cell.length_b   1.000
_cell.length_c   1.000
_cell.angle_alpha   90.00
_cell.angle_beta   90.00
_cell.angle_gamma   90.00
#
_symmetry.space_group_name_H-M   'P 1'
#
loop_
_entity.id
_entity.type
_entity.pdbx_description
1 polymer ?
#
loop_
_entity_poly.entity_id
_entity_poly.type
_entity_poly.pdbx_seq_one_letter_code
_entity_poly.pdbx_strand_id
1 'polypeptide(L)' 'MEAGDIKIPAHRNILASSSPYFHAMFTGSLEESRAPNVKLHGVDAAALMQLIDFIYSAD' A
#
# COMPACT_ATOMS: atom_id res chain seq x y z
N MET A 1 -5.16 -1.79 -3.24
CA MET A 1 -4.02 -1.01 -3.78
C MET A 1 -3.87 -1.35 -5.24
N GLU A 2 -3.36 -0.44 -6.04
CA GLU A 2 -3.15 -0.63 -7.47
C GLU A 2 -1.73 -0.23 -7.84
N ALA A 3 -1.01 -1.10 -8.53
CA ALA A 3 0.31 -0.83 -9.11
C ALA A 3 0.27 -1.21 -10.59
N GLY A 4 0.40 -0.21 -11.47
CA GLY A 4 0.15 -0.40 -12.90
C GLY A 4 -1.28 -0.86 -13.16
N ASP A 5 -1.41 -2.05 -13.76
CA ASP A 5 -2.68 -2.73 -14.07
C ASP A 5 -3.10 -3.78 -13.04
N ILE A 6 -2.30 -3.98 -11.97
CA ILE A 6 -2.54 -5.02 -10.97
C ILE A 6 -3.20 -4.42 -9.72
N LYS A 7 -4.30 -5.05 -9.30
CA LYS A 7 -4.98 -4.73 -8.03
C LYS A 7 -4.57 -5.74 -6.97
N ILE A 8 -4.02 -5.22 -5.87
CA ILE A 8 -3.56 -6.02 -4.72
C ILE A 8 -4.51 -5.77 -3.54
N PRO A 9 -5.20 -6.80 -3.03
CA PRO A 9 -6.00 -6.71 -1.81
C PRO A 9 -5.06 -6.66 -0.61
N ALA A 10 -5.17 -5.62 0.22
CA ALA A 10 -4.38 -5.45 1.43
C ALA A 10 -5.12 -4.57 2.44
N HIS A 11 -4.84 -4.76 3.73
CA HIS A 11 -5.46 -4.00 4.80
C HIS A 11 -4.64 -2.75 5.11
N ARG A 12 -5.27 -1.58 5.02
CA ARG A 12 -4.63 -0.28 5.30
C ARG A 12 -4.00 -0.21 6.68
N ASN A 13 -4.66 -0.77 7.70
CA ASN A 13 -4.14 -0.84 9.06
C ASN A 13 -2.79 -1.56 9.10
N ILE A 14 -2.72 -2.80 8.62
CA ILE A 14 -1.49 -3.62 8.62
C ILE A 14 -0.36 -2.87 7.92
N LEU A 15 -0.64 -2.32 6.73
CA LEU A 15 0.34 -1.55 5.97
C LEU A 15 0.80 -0.29 6.70
N ALA A 16 -0.11 0.47 7.32
CA ALA A 16 0.21 1.67 8.10
C ALA A 16 1.03 1.37 9.35
N SER A 17 0.79 0.22 9.99
CA SER A 17 1.54 -0.21 11.17
C SER A 17 2.93 -0.71 10.82
N SER A 18 3.08 -1.37 9.67
CA SER A 18 4.35 -1.97 9.26
C SER A 18 5.27 -1.03 8.47
N SER A 19 4.75 0.07 7.91
CA SER A 19 5.58 1.04 7.18
C SER A 19 5.15 2.50 7.41
N PRO A 20 6.08 3.40 7.78
CA PRO A 20 5.79 4.83 7.94
C PRO A 20 5.39 5.50 6.61
N TYR A 21 5.81 4.95 5.47
CA TYR A 21 5.38 5.44 4.15
C TYR A 21 3.88 5.24 3.96
N PHE A 22 3.40 4.02 4.19
CA PHE A 22 1.96 3.73 4.12
C PHE A 22 1.18 4.44 5.21
N HIS A 23 1.77 4.60 6.40
CA HIS A 23 1.17 5.40 7.46
C HIS A 23 0.90 6.83 6.98
N ALA A 24 1.91 7.54 6.49
CA ALA A 24 1.76 8.90 5.98
C ALA A 24 0.82 8.98 4.76
N MET A 25 0.84 7.97 3.89
CA MET A 25 -0.06 7.87 2.74
C MET A 25 -1.53 7.69 3.14
N PHE A 26 -1.84 7.01 4.24
CA PHE A 26 -3.23 6.82 4.69
C PHE A 26 -3.70 7.86 5.71
N THR A 27 -2.77 8.50 6.43
CA THR A 27 -3.09 9.56 7.41
C THR A 27 -2.90 10.97 6.88
N GLY A 28 -2.34 11.12 5.66
CA GLY A 28 -2.16 12.40 5.01
C GLY A 28 -3.49 13.09 4.68
N SER A 29 -3.47 14.42 4.58
CA SER A 29 -4.65 15.24 4.28
C SER A 29 -5.08 15.24 2.81
N LEU A 30 -4.39 14.46 1.96
CA LEU A 30 -4.68 14.35 0.53
C LEU A 30 -5.92 13.49 0.29
N GLU A 31 -6.63 13.79 -0.79
CA GLU A 31 -7.87 13.09 -1.19
C GLU A 31 -7.61 11.58 -1.45
N GLU A 32 -6.39 11.25 -1.93
CA GLU A 32 -5.90 9.88 -2.11
C GLU A 32 -5.87 9.07 -0.81
N SER A 33 -5.59 9.69 0.34
CA SER A 33 -5.62 9.02 1.64
C SER A 33 -7.02 8.50 1.98
N ARG A 34 -8.06 9.22 1.53
CA ARG A 34 -9.47 8.86 1.74
C ARG A 34 -10.03 7.97 0.63
N ALA A 35 -9.35 7.87 -0.51
CA ALA A 35 -9.80 7.04 -1.62
C ALA A 35 -9.83 5.55 -1.24
N PRO A 36 -10.87 4.79 -1.59
CA PRO A 36 -10.94 3.36 -1.26
C PRO A 36 -9.85 2.54 -1.96
N ASN A 37 -9.30 3.05 -3.07
CA ASN A 37 -8.21 2.41 -3.80
C ASN A 37 -7.06 3.41 -3.97
N VAL A 38 -5.86 3.02 -3.54
CA VAL A 38 -4.64 3.83 -3.67
C VAL A 38 -3.82 3.30 -4.84
N LYS A 39 -3.51 4.19 -5.78
CA LYS A 39 -2.72 3.88 -6.97
C LYS A 39 -1.29 4.36 -6.78
N LEU A 40 -0.35 3.43 -6.79
CA LEU A 40 1.07 3.72 -6.75
C LEU A 40 1.60 3.86 -8.17
N HIS A 41 2.01 5.07 -8.51
CA HIS A 41 2.66 5.35 -9.78
C HIS A 41 4.18 5.20 -9.62
N GLY A 42 4.83 4.49 -10.55
CA GLY A 42 6.29 4.29 -10.53
C GLY A 42 6.79 3.19 -9.59
N VAL A 43 5.89 2.38 -9.01
CA VAL A 43 6.24 1.19 -8.24
C VAL A 43 5.94 -0.05 -9.08
N ASP A 44 6.91 -0.95 -9.16
CA ASP A 44 6.71 -2.25 -9.83
C ASP A 44 5.71 -3.11 -9.05
N ALA A 45 4.77 -3.71 -9.76
CA ALA A 45 3.69 -4.47 -9.15
C ALA A 45 4.17 -5.74 -8.44
N ALA A 46 5.20 -6.41 -8.97
CA ALA A 46 5.79 -7.58 -8.32
C ALA A 46 6.56 -7.16 -7.06
N ALA A 47 7.31 -6.06 -7.11
CA ALA A 47 7.97 -5.51 -5.94
C ALA A 47 6.98 -5.10 -4.83
N LEU A 48 5.87 -4.45 -5.18
CA LEU A 48 4.83 -4.11 -4.22
C LEU A 48 4.17 -5.36 -3.62
N MET A 49 3.94 -6.39 -4.43
CA MET A 49 3.38 -7.65 -3.95
C MET A 49 4.33 -8.35 -2.96
N GLN A 50 5.62 -8.40 -3.26
CA GLN A 50 6.64 -8.94 -2.34
C GLN A 50 6.72 -8.15 -1.03
N LEU A 51 6.63 -6.81 -1.11
CA LEU A 51 6.61 -5.96 0.08
C LEU A 51 5.38 -6.24 0.95
N ILE A 52 4.20 -6.38 0.33
CA ILE A 52 2.96 -6.70 1.04
C ILE A 52 3.06 -8.09 1.65
N ASP A 53 3.55 -9.08 0.90
CA ASP A 53 3.75 -10.46 1.39
C ASP A 53 4.71 -10.49 2.59
N PHE A 54 5.81 -9.75 2.52
CA PHE A 54 6.74 -9.58 3.64
C PHE A 54 6.07 -8.96 4.87
N ILE A 55 5.30 -7.88 4.68
CA ILE A 55 4.54 -7.22 5.75
C ILE A 55 3.52 -8.18 6.40
N TYR A 56 2.90 -9.05 5.62
CA TYR A 56 1.92 -10.02 6.11
C TYR A 56 2.55 -11.28 6.73
N SER A 57 3.73 -11.68 6.26
CA SER A 57 4.43 -12.87 6.75
C SER A 57 5.15 -12.61 8.08
N ALA A 58 5.44 -11.35 8.43
CA ALA A 58 5.99 -10.93 9.72
C ALA A 58 7.22 -11.76 10.18
N ASP A 59 8.04 -12.19 9.23
CA ASP A 59 9.30 -12.93 9.45
C ASP A 59 10.51 -11.97 9.48
#